data_AF-A0A367M3P7-F1
#
_entry.id   AF-A0A367M3P7-F1
#
_cell.length_a   1.000
_cell.length_b   1.000
_cell.length_c   1.000
_cell.angle_alpha   90.00
_cell.angle_beta   90.00
_cell.angle_gamma   90.00
#
_symmetry.space_group_name_H-M   'P 1'
#
loop_
_entity.id
_entity.type
_entity.pdbx_description
1 polymer ?
#
loop_
_entity_poly.entity_id
_entity_poly.type
_entity_poly.pdbx_seq_one_letter_code
_entity_poly.pdbx_strand_id
1 'polypeptide(L)'
;PRQAEQPCYLLAGTEGALSLPQLRRWRYAEARQGWHDPLAASVEAVATGDPLQRQLEHFVRVARGEEAPLMDATDAARTLALVEAVREAARSGRACAPASF
;
A
#
# COMPACT_ATOMS: atom_id res chain seq x y z
N PRO A 1 -12.86 3.98 -16.69
CA PRO A 1 -12.71 2.51 -16.78
C PRO A 1 -11.82 1.97 -15.65
N ARG A 2 -12.32 1.07 -14.79
CA ARG A 2 -11.46 0.37 -13.83
C ARG A 2 -10.72 -0.72 -14.60
N GLN A 3 -9.40 -0.61 -14.78
CA GLN A 3 -8.60 -1.69 -15.39
C GLN A 3 -8.44 -2.84 -14.38
N ALA A 4 -9.53 -3.58 -14.14
CA ALA A 4 -9.60 -4.61 -13.09
C ALA A 4 -8.54 -5.71 -13.26
N GLU A 5 -8.13 -5.97 -14.50
CA GLU A 5 -7.17 -7.01 -14.87
C GLU A 5 -5.70 -6.57 -14.78
N GLN A 6 -5.39 -5.27 -14.63
CA GLN A 6 -4.00 -4.78 -14.69
C GLN A 6 -3.47 -4.37 -13.31
N PRO A 7 -2.31 -4.90 -12.87
CA PRO A 7 -1.69 -4.44 -11.65
C PRO A 7 -1.14 -3.02 -11.84
N CYS A 8 -1.33 -2.16 -10.84
CA CYS A 8 -0.72 -0.83 -10.78
C CYS A 8 0.50 -0.79 -9.84
N TYR A 9 0.60 -1.75 -8.92
CA TYR A 9 1.78 -1.94 -8.07
C TYR A 9 2.15 -3.42 -7.96
N LEU A 10 3.45 -3.66 -7.85
CA LEU A 10 4.03 -4.95 -7.47
C LEU A 10 4.96 -4.72 -6.29
N LEU A 11 4.64 -5.34 -5.16
CA LEU A 11 5.50 -5.38 -3.98
C LEU A 11 6.25 -6.70 -4.01
N ALA A 12 7.57 -6.68 -3.95
CA ALA A 12 8.39 -7.90 -3.95
C ALA A 12 9.43 -7.86 -2.83
N GLY A 13 9.66 -9.01 -2.20
CA GLY A 13 10.61 -9.20 -1.12
C GLY A 13 11.14 -10.63 -1.10
N THR A 14 11.89 -10.97 -0.05
CA THR A 14 12.54 -12.29 0.09
C THR A 14 11.55 -13.45 0.23
N GLU A 15 10.32 -13.19 0.64
CA GLU A 15 9.29 -14.22 0.84
C GLU A 15 8.30 -14.34 -0.34
N GLY A 16 8.45 -13.49 -1.36
CA GLY A 16 7.58 -13.51 -2.52
C GLY A 16 7.16 -12.12 -3.00
N ALA A 17 6.05 -12.07 -3.74
CA ALA A 17 5.53 -10.83 -4.30
C ALA A 17 3.99 -10.74 -4.20
N LEU A 18 3.45 -9.53 -4.20
CA LEU A 18 2.03 -9.22 -4.16
C LEU A 18 1.70 -8.12 -5.17
N SER A 19 0.71 -8.36 -6.04
CA SER A 19 0.19 -7.33 -6.94
C SER A 19 -1.02 -6.61 -6.34
N LEU A 20 -1.12 -5.32 -6.62
CA LEU A 20 -2.28 -4.50 -6.30
C LEU A 20 -2.89 -3.92 -7.59
N PRO A 21 -4.23 -3.81 -7.69
CA PRO A 21 -5.23 -4.16 -6.66
C PRO A 21 -5.70 -5.62 -6.67
N GLN A 22 -5.20 -6.47 -7.58
CA GLN A 22 -5.73 -7.84 -7.76
C GLN A 22 -5.47 -8.77 -6.57
N LEU A 23 -4.59 -8.37 -5.65
CA LEU A 23 -4.18 -9.16 -4.49
C LEU A 23 -3.65 -10.54 -4.89
N ARG A 24 -3.01 -10.64 -6.06
CA ARG A 24 -2.35 -11.88 -6.47
C ARG A 24 -1.00 -11.95 -5.78
N ARG A 25 -0.80 -13.01 -5.01
CA ARG A 25 0.42 -13.28 -4.27
C ARG A 25 1.16 -14.46 -4.89
N TRP A 26 2.48 -14.31 -5.02
CA TRP A 26 3.40 -15.36 -5.43
C TRP A 26 4.37 -15.67 -4.28
N ARG A 27 4.55 -16.94 -3.95
CA ARG A 27 5.55 -17.40 -2.98
C ARG A 27 5.97 -18.84 -3.29
N TYR A 28 7.19 -19.20 -2.91
CA TYR A 28 7.59 -20.62 -2.91
C TYR A 28 6.88 -21.34 -1.75
N ALA A 29 6.47 -22.59 -1.99
CA ALA A 29 5.74 -23.38 -0.99
C ALA A 29 6.65 -23.93 0.11
N GLU A 30 7.94 -24.10 -0.18
CA GLU A 30 8.93 -24.74 0.69
C GLU A 30 10.02 -23.78 1.12
N ALA A 31 10.76 -24.15 2.18
CA ALA A 31 11.86 -23.35 2.72
C ALA A 31 13.07 -23.25 1.78
N ARG A 32 13.27 -24.21 0.88
CA ARG A 32 14.22 -24.08 -0.23
C ARG A 32 13.56 -23.29 -1.35
N GLN A 33 14.20 -22.17 -1.70
CA GLN A 33 13.75 -21.25 -2.72
C GLN A 33 14.75 -21.29 -3.87
N GLY A 34 14.34 -21.88 -4.98
CA GLY A 34 15.15 -21.99 -6.18
C GLY A 34 14.35 -21.65 -7.42
N TRP A 35 15.03 -21.18 -8.46
CA TRP A 35 14.44 -20.85 -9.75
C TRP A 35 13.70 -22.03 -10.42
N HIS A 36 14.01 -23.25 -10.01
CA HIS A 36 13.41 -24.48 -10.52
C HIS A 36 12.28 -25.01 -9.63
N ASP A 37 12.07 -24.42 -8.46
CA ASP A 37 11.03 -24.84 -7.53
C ASP A 37 9.68 -24.20 -7.92
N PRO A 38 8.54 -24.89 -7.68
CA PRO A 38 7.23 -24.34 -8.01
C PRO A 38 6.94 -23.04 -7.25
N LEU A 39 6.68 -21.96 -8.00
CA LEU A 39 6.20 -20.71 -7.45
C LEU A 39 4.67 -20.74 -7.37
N ALA A 40 4.14 -20.87 -6.16
CA ALA A 40 2.70 -20.91 -5.93
C ALA A 40 2.09 -19.51 -6.10
N ALA A 41 0.98 -19.43 -6.83
CA ALA A 41 0.21 -18.21 -7.00
C ALA A 41 -1.18 -18.37 -6.36
N SER A 42 -1.59 -17.41 -5.53
CA SER A 42 -2.93 -17.34 -4.93
C SER A 42 -3.50 -15.94 -5.05
N VAL A 43 -4.83 -15.81 -5.01
CA VAL A 43 -5.51 -14.51 -4.87
C VAL A 43 -5.98 -14.41 -3.43
N GLU A 44 -5.57 -13.36 -2.73
CA GLU A 44 -6.01 -13.14 -1.34
C GLU A 44 -7.47 -12.70 -1.31
N ALA A 45 -8.24 -13.32 -0.43
CA ALA A 45 -9.62 -12.93 -0.21
C ALA A 45 -9.67 -11.66 0.63
N VAL A 46 -10.45 -10.67 0.18
CA VAL A 46 -10.74 -9.45 0.94
C VAL A 46 -12.25 -9.24 0.97
N ALA A 47 -12.75 -8.74 2.10
CA ALA A 47 -14.15 -8.35 2.21
C ALA A 47 -14.45 -7.24 1.19
N THR A 48 -15.39 -7.51 0.28
CA THR A 48 -15.85 -6.53 -0.69
C THR A 48 -16.59 -5.39 0.00
N GLY A 49 -16.37 -4.16 -0.46
CA GLY A 49 -17.05 -2.98 0.07
C GLY A 49 -16.50 -1.72 -0.55
N ASP A 50 -17.29 -0.65 -0.44
CA ASP A 50 -16.86 0.66 -0.90
C ASP A 50 -15.80 1.23 0.09
N PRO A 51 -14.58 1.51 -0.36
CA PRO A 51 -13.52 1.99 0.52
C PRO A 51 -13.83 3.38 1.11
N LEU A 52 -14.51 4.26 0.36
CA LEU A 52 -14.89 5.58 0.84
C LEU A 52 -15.96 5.48 1.91
N GLN A 53 -16.95 4.60 1.72
CA GLN A 53 -17.96 4.34 2.74
C GLN A 53 -17.31 3.86 4.05
N ARG A 54 -16.43 2.84 3.97
CA ARG A 54 -15.72 2.31 5.15
C ARG A 54 -14.86 3.37 5.84
N GLN A 55 -14.20 4.22 5.05
CA GLN A 55 -13.39 5.32 5.57
C GLN A 55 -14.25 6.35 6.33
N LEU A 56 -15.41 6.73 5.78
CA LEU A 56 -16.34 7.66 6.43
C LEU A 56 -16.95 7.06 7.70
N GLU A 57 -17.32 5.78 7.67
CA GLU A 57 -17.81 5.07 8.85
C GLU A 57 -16.77 5.06 9.98
N HIS A 58 -15.51 4.75 9.67
CA HIS A 58 -14.41 4.82 10.64
C HIS A 58 -14.21 6.25 11.15
N PHE A 59 -14.19 7.24 10.26
CA PHE A 59 -14.05 8.66 10.64
C PHE A 59 -15.12 9.10 11.64
N VAL A 60 -16.39 8.73 11.43
CA VAL A 60 -17.48 9.05 12.36
C VAL A 60 -17.26 8.40 13.73
N ARG A 61 -16.83 7.14 13.79
CA ARG A 61 -16.54 6.45 15.06
C ARG A 61 -15.39 7.11 15.81
N VAL A 62 -14.32 7.50 15.10
CA VAL A 62 -13.21 8.28 15.68
C VAL A 62 -13.69 9.62 16.22
N ALA A 63 -14.49 10.37 15.46
CA ALA A 63 -15.02 11.67 15.88
C ALA A 63 -15.91 11.59 17.13
N ARG A 64 -16.55 10.44 17.36
CA ARG A 64 -17.34 10.14 18.56
C ARG A 64 -16.53 9.60 19.73
N GLY A 65 -15.23 9.33 19.54
CA GLY A 65 -14.36 8.71 20.54
C GLY A 65 -14.60 7.20 20.70
N GLU A 66 -15.26 6.56 19.73
CA GLU A 66 -15.59 5.12 19.76
C GLU A 66 -14.43 4.25 19.23
N GLU A 67 -13.56 4.81 18.39
CA GLU A 67 -12.37 4.14 17.84
C GLU A 67 -11.15 5.08 17.85
N ALA A 68 -9.95 4.50 17.95
CA ALA A 68 -8.71 5.23 17.68
C ALA A 68 -8.52 5.43 16.17
N PRO A 69 -7.96 6.56 15.71
CA PRO A 69 -7.72 6.77 14.29
C PRO A 69 -6.67 5.78 13.76
N LEU A 70 -6.89 5.25 12.55
CA LEU A 70 -5.90 4.41 11.84
C LEU A 70 -4.64 5.19 11.41
N MET A 71 -4.75 6.52 11.29
CA MET A 71 -3.63 7.42 11.02
C MET A 71 -3.76 8.69 11.85
N ASP A 72 -2.67 9.18 12.41
CA ASP A 72 -2.67 10.43 13.18
C ASP A 72 -2.24 11.64 12.33
N ALA A 73 -2.23 12.82 12.96
CA ALA A 73 -1.82 14.06 12.32
C ALA A 73 -0.33 14.06 11.90
N THR A 74 0.51 13.34 12.65
CA THR A 74 1.94 13.22 12.36
C THR A 74 2.16 12.39 11.10
N ASP A 75 1.45 11.28 10.94
CA ASP A 75 1.49 10.45 9.74
C ASP A 75 0.95 11.20 8.51
N ALA A 76 -0.10 12.00 8.68
CA ALA A 76 -0.59 12.89 7.62
C ALA A 76 0.48 13.93 7.21
N ALA A 77 1.14 14.55 8.19
CA ALA A 77 2.20 15.52 7.93
C ALA A 77 3.39 14.89 7.18
N ARG A 78 3.79 13.65 7.53
CA ARG A 78 4.86 12.91 6.81
C ARG A 78 4.51 12.68 5.34
N THR A 79 3.24 12.39 5.05
CA THR A 79 2.74 12.25 3.67
C THR A 79 2.85 13.57 2.92
N LEU A 80 2.49 14.69 3.55
CA LEU A 80 2.64 16.02 2.94
C LEU A 80 4.11 16.36 2.67
N ALA A 81 5.00 16.12 3.63
CA ALA A 81 6.44 16.33 3.47
C ALA A 81 7.04 15.52 2.31
N LEU A 82 6.56 14.29 2.10
CA LEU A 82 6.94 13.48 0.94
C LEU A 82 6.48 14.11 -0.38
N VAL A 83 5.23 14.58 -0.46
CA VAL A 83 4.71 15.26 -1.66
C VAL A 83 5.54 16.51 -2.00
N GLU A 84 5.93 17.29 -0.98
CA GLU A 84 6.79 18.45 -1.16
C GLU A 84 8.19 18.09 -1.65
N ALA A 85 8.80 17.04 -1.09
CA ALA A 85 10.10 16.54 -1.54
C ALA A 85 10.07 16.06 -2.99
N VAL A 86 9.00 15.37 -3.42
CA VAL A 86 8.81 14.97 -4.83
C VAL A 86 8.71 16.20 -5.73
N ARG A 87 7.98 17.24 -5.32
CA ARG A 87 7.87 18.49 -6.08
C ARG A 87 9.21 19.23 -6.21
N GLU A 88 10.04 19.22 -5.18
CA GLU A 88 11.39 19.78 -5.22
C GLU A 88 12.33 18.94 -6.11
N ALA A 89 12.28 17.62 -5.99
CA ALA A 89 13.09 16.73 -6.83
C ALA A 89 12.77 16.92 -8.33
N ALA A 90 11.48 17.03 -8.67
CA ALA A 90 11.05 17.27 -10.04
C ALA A 90 11.53 18.61 -10.62
N ARG A 91 11.55 19.68 -9.79
CA ARG A 91 12.03 21.00 -10.21
C ARG A 91 13.56 21.07 -10.32
N SER A 92 14.26 20.41 -9.42
CA SER A 92 15.72 20.52 -9.29
C SER A 92 16.50 19.46 -10.06
N GLY A 93 15.85 18.37 -10.49
CA GLY A 93 16.49 17.21 -11.11
C GLY A 93 17.39 16.42 -10.14
N ARG A 94 17.27 16.65 -8.84
CA ARG A 94 18.11 16.03 -7.80
C ARG A 94 17.25 15.24 -6.82
N ALA A 95 17.86 14.26 -6.16
CA ALA A 95 17.21 13.55 -5.06
C ALA A 95 16.99 14.51 -3.87
N CYS A 96 15.78 14.46 -3.30
CA CYS A 96 15.39 15.27 -2.14
C CYS A 96 14.81 14.38 -1.05
N ALA A 97 15.16 14.68 0.21
CA ALA A 97 14.60 13.99 1.37
C ALA A 97 13.35 14.75 1.88
N PRO A 98 12.31 14.04 2.35
CA PRO A 98 11.21 14.64 3.10
C PRO A 98 11.70 15.32 4.38
N ALA A 99 11.03 16.40 4.78
CA ALA A 99 11.27 17.03 6.07
C ALA A 99 10.98 16.04 7.22
N SER A 100 11.75 16.16 8.30
CA SER A 100 11.59 15.35 9.52
C SER A 100 11.08 16.24 10.66
N PHE A 101 10.14 15.73 11.45
CA PHE A 101 9.51 16.39 12.61
C PHE A 101 9.02 15.34 13.61
#